data_AF-A0A0Q4RFT5-F1
#
_entry.id   AF-A0A0Q4RFT5-F1
#
_cell.length_a   1.000
_cell.length_b   1.000
_cell.length_c   1.000
_cell.angle_alpha   90.00
_cell.angle_beta   90.00
_cell.angle_gamma   90.00
#
_symmetry.space_group_name_H-M   'P 1'
#
loop_
_entity.id
_entity.type
_entity.pdbx_description
1 polymer ?
#
loop_
_entity_poly.entity_id
_entity_poly.type
_entity_poly.pdbx_seq_one_letter_code
_entity_poly.pdbx_strand_id
1 'polypeptide(L)'
;MLTAFIALFSTPFIIQAITSTKDAKAAKRATIYAGLLFLLLAVAVAIIGVCARYLYPDIDPLYAFPVFMQHMHPILSAIVATSLVASIFVGVSTVALSTTLGTTVWYLLDGPFGIDNMYIAVVAPYIVVVIDRWISKAAAGSNK
;
A
#
# COMPACT_ATOMS: atom_id res chain seq x y z
N MET A 1 -15.62 -11.21 -3.10
CA MET A 1 -14.23 -11.56 -2.71
C MET A 1 -13.24 -11.43 -3.86
N LEU A 2 -13.51 -12.01 -5.05
CA LEU A 2 -12.61 -11.92 -6.22
C LEU A 2 -12.34 -10.48 -6.70
N THR A 3 -13.37 -9.62 -6.73
CA THR A 3 -13.25 -8.20 -7.10
C THR A 3 -12.37 -7.40 -6.13
N ALA A 4 -12.46 -7.67 -4.82
CA ALA A 4 -11.60 -7.04 -3.83
C ALA A 4 -10.14 -7.48 -3.98
N PHE A 5 -9.91 -8.75 -4.33
CA PHE A 5 -8.58 -9.29 -4.61
C PHE A 5 -7.94 -8.65 -5.86
N ILE A 6 -8.70 -8.51 -6.95
CA ILE A 6 -8.23 -7.85 -8.19
C ILE A 6 -7.99 -6.35 -7.95
N ALA A 7 -8.84 -5.70 -7.16
CA ALA A 7 -8.65 -4.30 -6.76
C ALA A 7 -7.38 -4.10 -5.92
N LEU A 8 -6.98 -5.09 -5.08
CA LEU A 8 -5.74 -5.07 -4.29
C LEU A 8 -4.47 -5.10 -5.16
N PHE A 9 -4.50 -5.85 -6.27
CA PHE A 9 -3.38 -5.87 -7.23
C PHE A 9 -3.39 -4.68 -8.19
N SER A 10 -4.55 -4.05 -8.39
CA SER A 10 -4.73 -2.87 -9.24
C SER A 10 -4.76 -1.55 -8.46
N THR A 11 -4.41 -1.58 -7.16
CA THR A 11 -4.65 -0.43 -6.28
C THR A 11 -3.65 0.69 -6.52
N PRO A 12 -4.10 1.95 -6.49
CA PRO A 12 -3.22 3.12 -6.49
C PRO A 12 -2.12 3.08 -5.41
N PHE A 13 -2.29 2.37 -4.30
CA PHE A 13 -1.25 2.19 -3.27
C PHE A 13 0.04 1.54 -3.81
N ILE A 14 -0.09 0.43 -4.55
CA ILE A 14 1.07 -0.30 -5.10
C ILE A 14 1.75 0.54 -6.18
N ILE A 15 0.95 1.20 -7.02
CA ILE A 15 1.46 2.06 -8.10
C ILE A 15 2.25 3.23 -7.49
N GLN A 16 1.68 3.95 -6.52
CA GLN A 16 2.37 5.05 -5.83
C GLN A 16 3.66 4.63 -5.13
N ALA A 17 3.67 3.45 -4.49
CA ALA A 17 4.86 2.91 -3.84
C ALA A 17 5.99 2.62 -4.84
N ILE A 18 5.66 2.03 -6.00
CA ILE A 18 6.63 1.75 -7.06
C ILE A 18 7.12 3.05 -7.69
N THR A 19 6.22 3.99 -7.95
CA THR A 19 6.56 5.23 -8.66
C THR A 19 7.29 6.25 -7.79
N SER A 20 7.24 6.11 -6.46
CA SER A 20 8.07 6.88 -5.54
C SER A 20 9.57 6.54 -5.65
N THR A 21 9.94 5.45 -6.33
CA THR A 21 11.33 5.10 -6.56
C THR A 21 11.92 5.81 -7.78
N LYS A 22 13.12 6.39 -7.63
CA LYS A 22 13.75 7.28 -8.61
C LYS A 22 14.15 6.61 -9.94
N ASP A 23 14.23 5.29 -10.00
CA ASP A 23 14.79 4.57 -11.15
C ASP A 23 14.11 3.20 -11.38
N ALA A 24 13.96 2.77 -12.64
CA ALA A 24 13.29 1.52 -12.99
C ALA A 24 14.03 0.28 -12.48
N LYS A 25 15.38 0.31 -12.45
CA LYS A 25 16.18 -0.76 -11.84
C LYS A 25 16.03 -0.78 -10.31
N ALA A 26 15.89 0.39 -9.68
CA ALA A 26 15.64 0.50 -8.25
C ALA A 26 14.25 0.00 -7.90
N ALA A 27 13.23 0.33 -8.69
CA ALA A 27 11.87 -0.19 -8.57
C ALA A 27 11.81 -1.73 -8.61
N LYS A 28 12.55 -2.34 -9.55
CA LYS A 28 12.63 -3.80 -9.67
C LYS A 28 13.31 -4.44 -8.47
N ARG A 29 14.42 -3.87 -7.99
CA ARG A 29 15.12 -4.39 -6.80
C ARG A 29 14.27 -4.21 -5.54
N ALA A 30 13.65 -3.06 -5.36
CA ALA A 30 12.78 -2.76 -4.22
C ALA A 30 11.59 -3.73 -4.15
N THR A 31 10.95 -4.02 -5.28
CA THR A 31 9.84 -5.01 -5.33
C THR A 31 10.32 -6.44 -5.03
N ILE A 32 11.53 -6.83 -5.47
CA ILE A 32 12.11 -8.13 -5.11
C ILE A 32 12.42 -8.22 -3.61
N TYR A 33 13.05 -7.19 -3.02
CA TYR A 33 13.32 -7.15 -1.58
C TYR A 33 12.03 -7.11 -0.75
N ALA A 34 11.04 -6.32 -1.18
CA ALA A 34 9.73 -6.28 -0.55
C ALA A 34 9.05 -7.65 -0.59
N GLY A 35 9.06 -8.33 -1.75
CA GLY A 35 8.51 -9.69 -1.89
C GLY A 35 9.24 -10.72 -1.03
N LEU A 36 10.56 -10.64 -0.92
CA LEU A 36 11.36 -11.53 -0.07
C LEU A 36 11.07 -11.32 1.43
N LEU A 37 10.96 -10.07 1.87
CA LEU A 37 10.57 -9.74 3.25
C LEU A 37 9.14 -10.18 3.54
N PHE A 38 8.23 -10.03 2.56
CA PHE A 38 6.84 -10.50 2.69
C PHE A 38 6.77 -12.01 2.81
N LEU A 39 7.61 -12.75 2.08
CA LEU A 39 7.72 -14.20 2.20
C LEU A 39 8.15 -14.60 3.62
N LEU A 40 9.20 -13.97 4.15
CA LEU A 40 9.70 -14.25 5.50
C LEU A 40 8.65 -13.94 6.57
N LEU A 41 7.96 -12.80 6.42
CA LEU A 41 6.86 -12.40 7.30
C LEU A 41 5.68 -13.37 7.20
N ALA A 42 5.29 -13.79 6.00
CA ALA A 42 4.20 -14.73 5.78
C ALA A 42 4.49 -16.09 6.41
N VAL A 43 5.74 -16.58 6.34
CA VAL A 43 6.15 -17.80 7.03
C VAL A 43 6.04 -17.65 8.55
N ALA A 44 6.50 -16.53 9.11
CA ALA A 44 6.38 -16.27 10.55
C ALA A 44 4.90 -16.24 11.00
N VAL A 45 4.03 -15.55 10.26
CA VAL A 45 2.59 -15.48 10.54
C VAL A 45 1.92 -16.85 10.37
N ALA A 46 2.30 -17.63 9.36
CA ALA A 46 1.79 -18.97 9.15
C ALA A 46 2.13 -19.91 10.32
N ILE A 47 3.35 -19.85 10.84
CA ILE A 47 3.76 -20.64 12.02
C ILE A 47 2.93 -20.24 13.24
N ILE A 48 2.71 -18.94 13.47
CA ILE A 48 1.85 -18.46 14.56
C ILE A 48 0.42 -19.00 14.40
N GLY A 49 -0.14 -18.98 13.19
CA GLY A 49 -1.47 -19.53 12.90
C GLY A 49 -1.57 -21.04 13.13
N VAL A 50 -0.53 -21.81 12.75
CA VAL A 50 -0.46 -23.25 13.00
C VAL A 50 -0.39 -23.54 14.49
N CYS A 51 0.44 -22.81 15.25
CA CYS A 51 0.51 -22.91 16.71
C CYS A 51 -0.84 -22.55 17.38
N ALA A 52 -1.52 -21.50 16.90
CA ALA A 52 -2.83 -21.10 17.42
C ALA A 52 -3.90 -22.17 17.17
N ARG A 53 -3.89 -22.81 15.99
CA ARG A 53 -4.81 -23.90 15.67
C ARG A 53 -4.52 -25.19 16.45
N TYR A 54 -3.26 -25.43 16.80
CA TYR A 54 -2.89 -26.54 17.68
C TYR A 54 -3.37 -26.33 19.12
N LEU A 55 -3.34 -25.08 19.60
CA LEU A 55 -3.75 -24.73 20.98
C LEU A 55 -5.27 -24.57 21.14
N TYR A 56 -5.99 -24.16 20.09
CA TYR A 56 -7.45 -23.99 20.08
C TYR A 56 -8.07 -24.64 18.83
N PRO A 57 -8.38 -25.96 18.87
CA PRO A 57 -8.87 -26.68 17.70
C PRO A 57 -10.31 -26.32 17.28
N ASP A 58 -11.15 -25.85 18.21
CA ASP A 58 -12.59 -25.58 18.01
C ASP A 58 -12.96 -24.14 17.64
N ILE A 59 -11.98 -23.22 17.49
CA ILE A 59 -12.26 -21.83 17.09
C ILE A 59 -12.15 -21.64 15.58
N ASP A 60 -13.08 -20.85 15.03
CA ASP A 60 -13.03 -20.41 13.64
C ASP A 60 -11.71 -19.62 13.39
N PRO A 61 -10.98 -19.92 12.29
CA PRO A 61 -9.73 -19.23 11.96
C PRO A 61 -9.85 -17.70 11.90
N LEU A 62 -11.06 -17.19 11.66
CA LEU A 62 -11.38 -15.76 11.67
C LEU A 62 -11.11 -15.10 13.04
N TYR A 63 -11.28 -15.84 14.13
CA TYR A 63 -11.10 -15.35 15.51
C TYR A 63 -9.78 -15.82 16.15
N ALA A 64 -9.00 -16.67 15.48
CA ALA A 64 -7.75 -17.20 16.03
C ALA A 64 -6.75 -16.10 16.42
N PHE A 65 -6.62 -15.04 15.60
CA PHE A 65 -5.73 -13.91 15.88
C PHE A 65 -6.17 -13.07 17.10
N PRO A 66 -7.42 -12.57 17.17
CA PRO A 66 -7.86 -11.81 18.36
C PRO A 66 -7.90 -12.66 19.63
N VAL A 67 -8.27 -13.95 19.56
CA VAL A 67 -8.25 -14.86 20.72
C VAL A 67 -6.81 -15.09 21.19
N PHE A 68 -5.84 -15.25 20.29
CA PHE A 68 -4.42 -15.32 20.66
C PHE A 68 -3.93 -14.05 21.36
N MET A 69 -4.30 -12.87 20.84
CA MET A 69 -3.94 -11.59 21.46
C MET A 69 -4.54 -11.38 22.86
N GLN A 70 -5.73 -11.94 23.13
CA GLN A 70 -6.36 -11.89 24.45
C GLN A 70 -5.61 -12.71 25.51
N HIS A 71 -4.92 -13.77 25.12
CA HIS A 71 -4.13 -14.62 26.02
C HIS A 71 -2.70 -14.12 26.21
N MET A 72 -2.30 -13.08 25.46
CA MET A 72 -0.97 -12.49 25.48
C MET A 72 -0.92 -11.28 26.42
N HIS A 73 0.26 -10.95 26.96
CA HIS A 73 0.42 -9.81 27.87
C HIS A 73 -0.19 -8.52 27.26
N PRO A 74 -1.05 -7.78 27.98
CA PRO A 74 -1.86 -6.69 27.41
C PRO A 74 -1.04 -5.60 26.69
N ILE A 75 0.19 -5.35 27.16
CA ILE A 75 1.08 -4.37 26.53
C ILE A 75 1.56 -4.84 25.15
N LEU A 76 1.92 -6.13 25.01
CA LEU A 76 2.41 -6.65 23.73
C LEU A 76 1.28 -6.75 22.71
N SER A 77 0.10 -7.19 23.13
CA SER A 77 -1.06 -7.24 22.25
C SER A 77 -1.48 -5.84 21.80
N ALA A 78 -1.44 -4.83 22.68
CA ALA A 78 -1.68 -3.44 22.29
C ALA A 78 -0.67 -2.93 21.27
N ILE A 79 0.63 -3.21 21.42
CA ILE A 79 1.67 -2.80 20.46
C ILE A 79 1.44 -3.45 19.09
N VAL A 80 1.10 -4.75 19.06
CA VAL A 80 0.86 -5.48 17.81
C VAL A 80 -0.41 -4.98 17.11
N ALA A 81 -1.51 -4.79 17.84
CA ALA A 81 -2.75 -4.25 17.26
C ALA A 81 -2.54 -2.83 16.70
N THR A 82 -1.90 -1.96 17.48
CA THR A 82 -1.69 -0.57 17.08
C THR A 82 -0.74 -0.44 15.91
N SER A 83 0.34 -1.25 15.83
CA SER A 83 1.24 -1.26 14.68
C SER A 83 0.56 -1.76 13.40
N LEU A 84 -0.28 -2.79 13.49
CA LEU A 84 -1.05 -3.29 12.35
C LEU A 84 -2.01 -2.21 11.82
N VAL A 85 -2.79 -1.59 12.72
CA VAL A 85 -3.74 -0.54 12.37
C VAL A 85 -3.01 0.70 11.81
N ALA A 86 -1.92 1.12 12.45
CA ALA A 86 -1.12 2.26 11.99
C ALA A 86 -0.55 2.03 10.60
N SER A 87 -0.04 0.82 10.31
CA SER A 87 0.50 0.48 8.99
C SER A 87 -0.55 0.59 7.88
N ILE A 88 -1.76 0.07 8.12
CA ILE A 88 -2.86 0.15 7.17
C ILE A 88 -3.31 1.61 7.00
N PHE A 89 -3.43 2.35 8.10
CA PHE A 89 -3.90 3.73 8.09
C PHE A 89 -2.97 4.65 7.26
N VAL A 90 -1.65 4.54 7.46
CA VAL A 90 -0.66 5.30 6.68
C VAL A 90 -0.81 5.05 5.19
N GLY A 91 -0.96 3.78 4.77
CA GLY A 91 -1.12 3.45 3.35
C GLY A 91 -2.39 4.02 2.72
N VAL A 92 -3.51 3.96 3.44
CA VAL A 92 -4.80 4.50 2.96
C VAL A 92 -4.77 6.03 2.90
N SER A 93 -4.21 6.71 3.91
CA SER A 93 -4.15 8.17 3.94
C SER A 93 -3.28 8.74 2.81
N THR A 94 -2.13 8.14 2.51
CA THR A 94 -1.27 8.59 1.39
C THR A 94 -2.00 8.54 0.06
N VAL A 95 -2.72 7.45 -0.19
CA VAL A 95 -3.49 7.27 -1.43
C VAL A 95 -4.64 8.26 -1.51
N ALA A 96 -5.39 8.42 -0.42
CA ALA A 96 -6.53 9.34 -0.36
C ALA A 96 -6.10 10.79 -0.65
N LEU A 97 -4.98 11.22 -0.07
CA LEU A 97 -4.42 12.56 -0.32
C LEU A 97 -3.97 12.73 -1.76
N SER A 98 -3.24 11.77 -2.32
CA SER A 98 -2.78 11.83 -3.72
C SER A 98 -3.95 11.91 -4.70
N THR A 99 -5.01 11.14 -4.48
CA THR A 99 -6.22 11.20 -5.31
C THR A 99 -6.92 12.55 -5.19
N THR A 100 -7.12 13.03 -3.96
CA THR A 100 -7.81 14.31 -3.69
C THR A 100 -7.06 15.50 -4.28
N LEU A 101 -5.72 15.51 -4.19
CA LEU A 101 -4.89 16.54 -4.80
C LEU A 101 -4.98 16.48 -6.34
N GLY A 102 -4.96 15.28 -6.92
CA GLY A 102 -5.11 15.07 -8.35
C GLY A 102 -6.42 15.64 -8.90
N THR A 103 -7.53 15.40 -8.20
CA THR A 103 -8.84 15.95 -8.58
C THR A 103 -8.93 17.46 -8.33
N THR A 104 -8.30 17.97 -7.25
CA THR A 104 -8.33 19.40 -6.91
C THR A 104 -7.61 20.25 -7.96
N VAL A 105 -6.42 19.84 -8.41
CA VAL A 105 -5.67 20.55 -9.47
C VAL A 105 -6.46 20.59 -10.77
N TRP A 106 -7.23 19.53 -11.08
CA TRP A 106 -8.08 19.50 -12.27
C TRP A 106 -9.26 20.47 -12.20
N TYR A 107 -9.91 20.57 -11.04
CA TYR A 107 -10.97 21.55 -10.81
C TYR A 107 -10.46 22.99 -10.96
N LEU A 108 -9.20 23.26 -10.58
CA LEU A 108 -8.57 24.58 -10.74
C LEU A 108 -8.21 24.93 -12.18
N LEU A 109 -8.16 23.94 -13.09
CA LEU A 109 -7.87 24.14 -14.53
C LEU A 109 -9.13 24.36 -15.38
N ASP A 110 -10.29 24.59 -14.76
CA ASP A 110 -11.58 24.85 -15.43
C ASP A 110 -12.09 23.67 -16.29
N GLY A 111 -11.66 22.44 -15.98
CA GLY A 111 -12.18 21.21 -16.60
C GLY A 111 -11.99 21.11 -18.12
N PRO A 112 -10.75 21.19 -18.66
CA PRO A 112 -10.51 21.37 -20.09
C PRO A 112 -10.94 20.19 -21.00
N PHE A 113 -11.38 19.06 -20.43
CA PHE A 113 -11.81 17.87 -21.18
C PHE A 113 -13.22 17.37 -20.85
N GLY A 114 -13.98 18.01 -19.94
CA GLY A 114 -15.35 17.56 -19.60
C GLY A 114 -15.46 16.09 -19.12
N ILE A 115 -14.36 15.49 -18.66
CA ILE A 115 -14.28 14.10 -18.19
C ILE A 115 -14.65 14.05 -16.70
N ASP A 116 -15.51 13.09 -16.35
CA ASP A 116 -16.01 12.84 -15.00
C ASP A 116 -14.90 12.53 -13.97
N ASN A 117 -15.12 12.93 -12.72
CA ASN A 117 -14.14 13.01 -11.62
C ASN A 117 -13.46 11.66 -11.29
N MET A 118 -14.12 10.53 -11.62
CA MET A 118 -13.63 9.18 -11.35
C MET A 118 -12.50 8.73 -12.29
N TYR A 119 -12.46 9.21 -13.54
CA TYR A 119 -11.38 8.85 -14.48
C TYR A 119 -10.05 9.52 -14.13
N ILE A 120 -10.14 10.71 -13.54
CA ILE A 120 -8.98 11.55 -13.19
C ILE A 120 -8.29 11.03 -11.93
N ALA A 121 -9.05 10.51 -10.97
CA ALA A 121 -8.51 9.81 -9.80
C ALA A 121 -7.59 8.63 -10.17
N VAL A 122 -7.90 7.91 -11.26
CA VAL A 122 -7.09 6.78 -11.74
C VAL A 122 -5.89 7.24 -12.57
N VAL A 123 -6.03 8.32 -13.34
CA VAL A 123 -4.99 8.82 -14.26
C VAL A 123 -4.01 9.80 -13.59
N ALA A 124 -4.43 10.52 -12.55
CA ALA A 124 -3.61 11.48 -11.81
C ALA A 124 -2.30 10.91 -11.26
N PRO A 125 -2.25 9.73 -10.60
CA PRO A 125 -0.98 9.16 -10.16
C PRO A 125 -0.07 8.84 -11.34
N TYR A 126 -0.62 8.53 -12.52
CA TYR A 126 0.18 8.29 -13.73
C TYR A 126 0.77 9.59 -14.29
N ILE A 127 0.00 10.68 -14.32
CA ILE A 127 0.44 11.99 -14.83
C ILE A 127 1.52 12.60 -13.93
N VAL A 128 1.33 12.59 -12.61
CA VAL A 128 2.31 13.12 -11.65
C VAL A 128 3.67 12.43 -11.84
N VAL A 129 3.66 11.13 -12.11
CA VAL A 129 4.88 10.33 -12.32
C VAL A 129 5.55 10.63 -13.66
N VAL A 130 4.77 10.93 -14.70
CA VAL A 130 5.33 11.39 -15.98
C VAL A 130 6.01 12.75 -15.77
N ILE A 131 5.36 13.69 -15.09
CA ILE A 131 5.90 15.02 -14.82
C ILE A 131 7.17 14.93 -13.95
N ASP A 132 7.15 14.14 -12.88
CA ASP A 132 8.31 13.96 -11.99
C ASP A 132 9.51 13.34 -12.74
N ARG A 133 9.25 12.44 -13.69
CA ARG A 133 10.28 11.90 -14.58
C ARG A 133 10.84 12.94 -15.54
N TRP A 134 10.03 13.85 -16.05
CA TRP A 134 10.49 14.94 -16.91
C TRP A 134 11.33 15.96 -16.13
N ILE A 135 10.91 16.32 -14.91
CA ILE A 135 11.65 17.23 -14.03
C ILE A 135 12.95 16.57 -13.55
N SER A 136 12.93 15.30 -13.15
CA SER A 136 14.13 14.55 -12.76
C SER A 136 15.11 14.39 -13.93
N LYS A 137 14.62 14.16 -15.16
CA LYS A 137 15.47 14.16 -16.37
C LYS A 137 16.04 15.54 -16.68
N ALA A 138 15.26 16.60 -16.52
CA ALA A 138 15.73 17.97 -16.70
C ALA A 138 16.79 18.34 -15.64
N ALA A 139 16.62 17.90 -14.40
CA ALA A 139 17.58 18.10 -13.32
C ALA A 139 18.88 17.28 -13.50
N ALA A 140 18.79 16.06 -14.06
CA ALA A 140 19.96 15.23 -14.35
C ALA A 140 20.80 15.71 -15.54
N GLY A 141 20.28 16.62 -16.37
CA GLY A 141 21.02 17.26 -17.47
C GLY A 141 21.91 18.44 -17.05
N SER A 142 21.85 18.85 -15.78
CA SER A 142 22.57 20.00 -15.23
C SER A 142 23.62 19.60 -14.17
N ASN A 143 24.25 18.45 -14.34
CA ASN A 143 25.51 18.17 -13.66
C ASN A 143 26.46 17.55 -14.68
N LYS A 144 27.13 18.44 -15.44
CA LYS A 144 28.29 18.10 -16.25
C LYS A 144 29.46 17.78 -15.32
#